data_AF-A0A0K0DCR7-F1
#
_entry.id   AF-A0A0K0DCR7-F1
#
_cell.length_a   1.000
_cell.length_b   1.000
_cell.length_c   1.000
_cell.angle_alpha   90.00
_cell.angle_beta   90.00
_cell.angle_gamma   90.00
#
_symmetry.space_group_name_H-M   'P 1'
#
loop_
_entity.id
_entity.type
_entity.pdbx_description
1 polymer ?
#
loop_
_entity_poly.entity_id
_entity_poly.type
_entity_poly.pdbx_seq_one_letter_code
_entity_poly.pdbx_strand_id
1 'polypeptide(L)'
;MNLPGYAINFLPSLKGLLSKHVTSELSLAFPVKVYCYLFVKADEDMPMDWYVKRACEMVRVFLNEEEASIELVHHVRTVSSRKEMFCVQMDLSLDFLLNNESSPELKRNADEETDLVLLKRPKLD
;
A
#
# COMPACT_ATOMS: atom_id res chain seq x y z
N MET A 1 -4.10 -10.07 0.50
CA MET A 1 -5.26 -9.35 1.07
C MET A 1 -6.35 -9.18 0.00
N ASN A 2 -7.34 -10.08 -0.04
CA ASN A 2 -8.39 -10.07 -1.07
C ASN A 2 -9.62 -9.24 -0.64
N LEU A 3 -9.39 -7.96 -0.35
CA LEU A 3 -10.45 -7.00 -0.01
C LEU A 3 -10.15 -5.66 -0.71
N PRO A 4 -10.38 -5.53 -2.03
CA PRO A 4 -9.76 -4.47 -2.82
C PRO A 4 -10.18 -3.03 -2.46
N GLY A 5 -11.34 -2.86 -1.81
CA GLY A 5 -11.78 -1.56 -1.31
C GLY A 5 -11.06 -1.07 -0.05
N TYR A 6 -10.44 -1.98 0.72
CA TYR A 6 -9.86 -1.65 2.03
C TYR A 6 -8.45 -2.19 2.26
N ALA A 7 -7.94 -3.08 1.40
CA ALA A 7 -6.69 -3.80 1.63
C ALA A 7 -5.50 -2.87 1.94
N ILE A 8 -5.42 -1.74 1.24
CA ILE A 8 -4.36 -0.73 1.45
C ILE A 8 -4.34 -0.17 2.88
N ASN A 9 -5.51 -0.04 3.52
CA ASN A 9 -5.64 0.49 4.87
C ASN A 9 -5.10 -0.47 5.95
N PHE A 10 -4.95 -1.76 5.62
CA PHE A 10 -4.39 -2.76 6.51
C PHE A 10 -2.87 -2.94 6.36
N LEU A 11 -2.27 -2.34 5.33
CA LEU A 11 -0.82 -2.39 5.13
C LEU A 11 -0.02 -1.89 6.33
N PRO A 12 -0.37 -0.77 6.99
CA PRO A 12 0.33 -0.32 8.19
C PRO A 12 0.30 -1.34 9.33
N SER A 13 -0.75 -2.16 9.42
CA SER A 13 -0.90 -3.18 10.47
C SER A 13 0.08 -4.35 10.33
N LEU A 14 0.79 -4.45 9.20
CA LEU A 14 1.86 -5.42 8.99
C LEU A 14 3.17 -4.98 9.67
N LYS A 15 3.31 -3.69 10.00
CA LYS A 15 4.46 -3.17 10.74
C LYS A 15 4.49 -3.78 12.13
N GLY A 16 5.64 -4.31 12.53
CA GLY A 16 5.79 -4.94 13.85
C GLY A 16 5.01 -6.24 14.02
N LEU A 17 4.46 -6.83 12.96
CA LEU A 17 3.66 -8.07 13.02
C LEU A 17 4.41 -9.22 13.71
N LEU A 18 5.73 -9.28 13.54
CA LEU A 18 6.59 -10.33 14.09
C LEU A 18 7.30 -9.92 15.39
N SER A 19 7.14 -8.67 15.84
CA SER A 19 7.86 -8.09 16.98
C SER A 19 7.74 -8.88 18.30
N LYS A 20 6.63 -9.62 18.50
CA LYS A 20 6.38 -10.41 19.72
C LYS A 20 6.70 -11.90 19.59
N HIS A 21 7.01 -12.36 18.38
CA HIS A 21 7.12 -13.78 18.06
C HIS A 21 8.53 -14.20 17.61
N VAL A 22 9.36 -13.24 17.23
CA VAL A 22 10.69 -13.47 16.68
C VAL A 22 11.70 -12.73 17.54
N THR A 23 12.69 -13.46 18.08
CA THR A 23 13.83 -12.85 18.76
C THR A 23 14.78 -12.25 17.72
N SER A 24 15.52 -11.19 18.07
CA SER A 24 16.41 -10.44 17.17
C SER A 24 17.54 -11.25 16.52
N GLU A 25 17.68 -12.54 16.87
CA GLU A 25 18.69 -13.46 16.34
C GLU A 25 18.18 -14.30 15.15
N LEU A 26 16.90 -14.18 14.79
CA LEU A 26 16.30 -14.91 13.68
C LEU A 26 16.43 -14.15 12.37
N SER A 27 17.16 -14.74 11.41
CA SER A 27 17.05 -14.38 10.00
C SER A 27 15.85 -15.12 9.39
N LEU A 28 15.08 -14.43 8.54
CA LEU A 28 14.03 -15.09 7.77
C LEU A 28 14.68 -16.01 6.73
N ALA A 29 14.29 -17.29 6.73
CA ALA A 29 14.73 -18.24 5.71
C ALA A 29 14.16 -17.94 4.31
N PHE A 30 13.14 -17.07 4.22
CA PHE A 30 12.47 -16.67 2.99
C PHE A 30 11.88 -15.26 3.12
N PRO A 31 11.76 -14.50 2.01
CA PRO A 31 11.12 -13.19 2.03
C PRO A 31 9.62 -13.29 2.31
N VAL A 32 9.08 -12.30 3.02
CA VAL A 32 7.63 -12.20 3.26
C VAL A 32 6.99 -11.45 2.09
N LYS A 33 6.30 -12.21 1.23
CA LYS A 33 5.55 -11.68 0.09
C LYS A 33 4.14 -11.29 0.48
N VAL A 34 3.74 -10.08 0.10
CA VAL A 34 2.39 -9.54 0.28
C VAL A 34 1.75 -9.28 -1.07
N TYR A 35 0.56 -9.84 -1.27
CA TYR A 35 -0.29 -9.63 -2.44
C TYR A 35 -1.43 -8.70 -2.05
N CYS A 36 -1.33 -7.42 -2.39
CA CYS A 36 -2.33 -6.40 -2.07
C CYS A 36 -3.24 -6.16 -3.28
N TYR A 37 -4.51 -6.54 -3.17
CA TYR A 37 -5.50 -6.20 -4.19
C TYR A 37 -6.07 -4.82 -3.89
N LEU A 38 -6.17 -3.94 -4.88
CA LEU A 38 -6.68 -2.58 -4.68
C LEU A 38 -7.42 -2.05 -5.92
N PHE A 39 -8.28 -1.07 -5.70
CA PHE A 39 -8.89 -0.29 -6.78
C PHE A 39 -8.15 1.02 -6.99
N VAL A 40 -7.98 1.39 -8.26
CA VAL A 40 -7.55 2.73 -8.66
C VAL A 40 -8.68 3.39 -9.43
N LYS A 41 -9.10 4.58 -9.02
CA LYS A 41 -10.11 5.42 -9.67
C LYS A 41 -9.42 6.66 -10.23
N ALA A 42 -9.80 7.09 -11.43
CA ALA A 42 -9.44 8.37 -11.99
C ALA A 42 -10.67 9.26 -12.16
N ASP A 43 -10.47 10.57 -12.13
CA ASP A 43 -11.54 11.55 -12.36
C ASP A 43 -11.78 11.80 -13.85
N GLU A 44 -10.79 11.51 -14.68
CA GLU A 44 -10.83 11.61 -16.14
C GLU A 44 -10.31 10.32 -16.78
N ASP A 45 -10.46 10.19 -18.10
CA ASP A 45 -9.92 9.04 -18.83
C ASP A 45 -8.40 9.13 -18.90
N MET A 46 -7.73 8.21 -18.22
CA MET A 46 -6.26 8.15 -18.12
C MET A 46 -5.72 6.91 -18.83
N PRO A 47 -4.48 6.96 -19.37
CA PRO A 47 -3.83 5.78 -19.91
C PRO A 47 -3.54 4.74 -18.81
N MET A 48 -3.51 3.45 -19.15
CA MET A 48 -3.27 2.36 -18.19
C MET A 48 -1.97 2.53 -17.39
N ASP A 49 -0.91 3.09 -17.99
CA ASP A 49 0.35 3.37 -17.29
C ASP A 49 0.17 4.32 -16.11
N TRP A 50 -0.78 5.26 -16.20
CA TRP A 50 -1.10 6.15 -15.08
C TRP A 50 -1.74 5.35 -13.93
N TYR A 51 -2.68 4.45 -14.23
CA TYR A 51 -3.32 3.59 -13.23
C TYR A 51 -2.31 2.68 -12.52
N VAL A 52 -1.36 2.11 -13.28
CA VAL A 52 -0.27 1.28 -12.72
C VAL A 52 0.60 2.10 -11.78
N LYS A 53 1.06 3.29 -12.20
CA LYS A 53 1.84 4.19 -11.34
C LYS A 53 1.07 4.55 -10.09
N ARG A 54 -0.22 4.86 -10.24
CA ARG A 54 -1.09 5.23 -9.13
C ARG A 54 -1.28 4.09 -8.12
N ALA A 55 -1.39 2.84 -8.59
CA ALA A 55 -1.45 1.68 -7.70
C ALA A 55 -0.18 1.56 -6.84
N CYS A 56 1.01 1.78 -7.43
CA CYS A 56 2.27 1.80 -6.69
C CYS A 56 2.33 2.92 -5.65
N GLU A 57 1.95 4.13 -6.04
CA GLU A 57 1.93 5.29 -5.15
C GLU A 57 1.03 5.05 -3.94
N MET A 58 -0.17 4.51 -4.15
CA MET A 58 -1.09 4.18 -3.08
C MET A 58 -0.42 3.23 -2.07
N VAL A 59 0.19 2.13 -2.52
CA VAL A 59 0.89 1.20 -1.61
C VAL A 59 2.02 1.89 -0.83
N ARG A 60 2.85 2.69 -1.51
CA ARG A 60 3.98 3.41 -0.87
C ARG A 60 3.52 4.43 0.16
N VAL A 61 2.41 5.13 -0.08
CA VAL A 61 1.85 6.09 0.88
C VAL A 61 1.42 5.39 2.17
N PHE A 62 0.85 4.18 2.07
CA PHE A 62 0.38 3.45 3.25
C PHE A 62 1.49 2.68 3.98
N LEU A 63 2.55 2.26 3.30
CA LEU A 63 3.69 1.55 3.91
C LEU A 63 4.87 2.45 4.29
N ASN A 64 4.86 3.73 3.91
CA ASN A 64 6.06 4.57 3.75
C ASN A 64 7.01 4.02 2.66
N GLU A 65 7.48 4.92 1.79
CA GLU A 65 8.16 4.58 0.53
C GLU A 65 9.44 3.72 0.71
N GLU A 66 10.10 3.81 1.86
CA GLU A 66 11.35 3.10 2.15
C GLU A 66 11.13 1.65 2.65
N GLU A 67 9.93 1.30 3.12
CA GLU A 67 9.68 0.02 3.80
C GLU A 67 9.12 -1.07 2.86
N ALA A 68 8.84 -0.74 1.58
CA ALA A 68 8.20 -1.65 0.63
C ALA A 68 8.94 -1.77 -0.71
N SER A 69 9.42 -2.98 -1.02
CA SER A 69 9.94 -3.31 -2.35
C SER A 69 8.82 -3.85 -3.23
N ILE A 70 8.33 -3.04 -4.18
CA ILE A 70 7.29 -3.46 -5.13
C ILE A 70 7.97 -4.24 -6.26
N GLU A 71 7.62 -5.52 -6.40
CA GLU A 71 8.18 -6.42 -7.41
C GLU A 71 7.35 -6.43 -8.69
N LEU A 72 6.02 -6.47 -8.56
CA LEU A 72 5.10 -6.59 -9.69
C LEU A 72 3.78 -5.88 -9.41
N VAL A 73 3.24 -5.24 -10.44
CA VAL A 73 1.86 -4.76 -10.46
C VAL A 73 1.12 -5.47 -11.58
N HIS A 74 0.13 -6.29 -11.19
CA HIS A 74 -0.69 -7.04 -12.13
C HIS A 74 -2.06 -6.39 -12.26
N HIS A 75 -2.46 -6.02 -13.49
CA HIS A 75 -3.83 -5.63 -13.78
C HIS A 75 -4.73 -6.86 -13.71
N VAL A 76 -5.73 -6.82 -12.83
CA VAL A 76 -6.66 -7.94 -12.62
C VAL A 76 -7.85 -7.83 -13.55
N ARG A 77 -8.48 -6.65 -13.60
CA ARG A 77 -9.66 -6.36 -14.44
C ARG A 77 -10.04 -4.89 -14.39
N THR A 78 -10.84 -4.48 -15.38
CA THR A 78 -11.66 -3.26 -15.33
C THR A 78 -12.90 -3.49 -14.47
N VAL A 79 -13.17 -2.59 -13.54
CA VAL A 79 -14.31 -2.67 -12.60
C VAL A 79 -15.49 -1.85 -13.11
N SER A 80 -15.22 -0.64 -13.58
CA SER A 80 -16.19 0.27 -14.19
C SER A 80 -15.44 1.32 -15.03
N SER A 81 -16.15 2.23 -15.70
CA SER A 81 -15.51 3.40 -16.31
C SER A 81 -14.61 4.10 -15.29
N ARG A 82 -13.37 4.37 -15.72
CA ARG A 82 -12.29 5.01 -14.96
C ARG A 82 -11.88 4.31 -13.65
N LYS A 83 -12.26 3.04 -13.45
CA LYS A 83 -11.94 2.27 -12.24
C LYS A 83 -11.35 0.91 -12.58
N GLU A 84 -10.09 0.73 -12.23
CA GLU A 84 -9.30 -0.47 -12.50
C GLU A 84 -8.98 -1.20 -11.20
N MET A 85 -8.81 -2.53 -11.29
CA MET A 85 -8.38 -3.37 -10.17
C MET A 85 -6.98 -3.93 -10.43
N PHE A 86 -6.11 -3.80 -9.44
CA PHE A 86 -4.74 -4.31 -9.49
C PHE A 86 -4.44 -5.25 -8.33
N CYS A 87 -3.44 -6.10 -8.53
CA CYS A 87 -2.72 -6.80 -7.49
C CYS A 87 -1.28 -6.29 -7.46
N VAL A 88 -0.90 -5.60 -6.39
CA VAL A 88 0.47 -5.16 -6.14
C VAL A 88 1.16 -6.22 -5.29
N GLN A 89 2.24 -6.78 -5.82
CA GLN A 89 3.10 -7.75 -5.16
C GLN A 89 4.31 -7.02 -4.60
N MET A 90 4.58 -7.23 -3.32
CA MET A 90 5.68 -6.57 -2.62
C MET A 90 6.34 -7.51 -1.63
N ASP A 91 7.64 -7.31 -1.44
CA ASP A 91 8.41 -7.91 -0.37
C ASP A 91 8.51 -6.93 0.79
N LEU A 92 8.28 -7.43 2.01
CA LEU A 92 8.48 -6.67 3.24
C LEU A 92 9.83 -7.02 3.86
N SER A 93 10.55 -5.99 4.31
CA SER A 93 11.81 -6.19 5.04
C SER A 93 11.57 -6.77 6.43
N LEU A 94 12.55 -7.52 6.94
CA LEU A 94 12.48 -8.02 8.32
C LEU A 94 12.42 -6.86 9.32
N ASP A 95 13.16 -5.79 9.07
CA ASP A 95 13.15 -4.59 9.91
C ASP A 95 11.74 -4.02 10.03
N PHE A 96 10.99 -3.89 8.92
CA PHE A 96 9.60 -3.45 8.95
C PHE A 96 8.71 -4.35 9.81
N LEU A 97 8.86 -5.67 9.67
CA LEU A 97 8.06 -6.67 10.38
C LEU A 97 8.39 -6.75 11.88
N LEU A 98 9.59 -6.36 12.29
CA LEU A 98 10.03 -6.34 13.70
C LEU A 98 9.87 -4.97 14.35
N ASN A 99 9.79 -3.90 13.55
CA ASN A 99 9.70 -2.54 14.05
C ASN A 99 8.41 -2.33 14.85
N ASN A 100 8.56 -2.15 16.17
CA ASN A 100 7.45 -1.94 17.11
C ASN A 100 7.24 -0.44 17.44
N GLU A 101 7.88 0.46 16.70
CA GLU A 101 7.57 1.89 16.77
C GLU A 101 6.10 2.07 16.42
N SER A 102 5.35 2.75 17.29
CA SER A 102 3.93 2.97 17.10
C SER A 102 3.71 3.70 15.77
N SER A 103 3.04 3.03 14.82
CA SER A 103 2.56 3.71 13.62
C SER A 103 1.65 4.87 14.08
N PRO A 104 1.86 6.11 13.60
CA PRO A 104 0.90 7.17 13.86
C PRO A 104 -0.47 6.69 13.39
N GLU A 105 -1.48 6.83 14.26
CA GLU A 105 -2.85 6.46 13.94
C GLU A 105 -3.29 7.21 12.67
N LEU A 106 -3.27 6.54 11.53
CA LEU A 106 -3.88 7.10 10.32
C LEU A 106 -5.38 7.18 10.60
N LYS A 107 -5.89 8.40 10.77
CA LYS A 107 -7.31 8.65 11.00
C LYS A 107 -8.13 7.92 9.95
N ARG A 108 -8.96 6.99 10.43
CA ARG A 108 -9.94 6.24 9.64
C ARG A 108 -10.98 7.22 9.09
N ASN A 109 -10.78 7.72 7.87
CA ASN A 109 -11.86 8.34 7.11
C ASN A 109 -12.58 7.21 6.37
N ALA A 110 -13.59 6.66 7.04
CA ALA A 110 -14.63 5.89 6.38
C ALA A 110 -15.52 6.89 5.62
N ASP A 111 -15.68 6.67 4.32
CA ASP A 111 -16.67 7.32 3.46
C ASP A 111 -16.47 8.82 3.13
N GLU A 112 -15.26 9.19 2.71
CA GLU A 112 -15.13 10.24 1.70
C GLU A 112 -14.36 9.71 0.50
N GLU A 113 -14.94 9.97 -0.66
CA GLU A 113 -14.35 9.95 -1.99
C GLU A 113 -12.83 10.17 -1.95
N THR A 114 -12.08 9.32 -2.64
CA THR A 114 -10.61 9.29 -2.59
C THR A 114 -9.99 10.54 -3.22
N ASP A 115 -10.10 11.67 -2.54
CA ASP A 115 -9.69 13.01 -2.99
C ASP A 115 -8.59 13.63 -2.10
N LEU A 116 -7.92 12.82 -1.27
CA LEU A 116 -6.97 13.29 -0.26
C LEU A 116 -5.49 12.98 -0.52
N VAL A 117 -5.07 12.77 -1.78
CA VAL A 117 -3.63 12.81 -2.12
C VAL A 117 -3.21 14.15 -2.77
N LEU A 118 -4.12 15.12 -2.91
CA LEU A 118 -3.80 16.45 -3.45
C LEU A 118 -3.32 17.50 -2.42
N LEU A 119 -3.11 17.15 -1.14
CA LEU A 119 -2.75 18.13 -0.10
C LEU A 119 -1.40 17.83 0.58
N LYS A 120 -0.32 17.80 -0.22
CA LYS A 120 1.04 18.16 0.26
C LYS A 120 1.83 18.86 -0.85
N ARG A 121 1.35 20.01 -1.32
CA ARG A 121 2.23 21.02 -1.95
C ARG A 121 2.68 21.99 -0.85
N PRO A 122 3.99 22.19 -0.60
CA PRO A 122 4.44 23.25 0.28
C PRO A 122 4.06 24.60 -0.36
N LYS A 123 3.43 25.48 0.41
CA LYS A 123 3.34 26.90 0.03
C LYS A 123 4.77 27.44 0.07
N LEU A 124 5.29 27.90 -1.06
CA LEU A 124 6.39 28.85 -1.05
C LEU A 124 5.79 30.22 -0.70
N ASP A 125 6.40 30.87 0.28
CA ASP A 125 6.18 32.28 0.62
C ASP A 125 6.63 33.22 -0.52
#